data_AF-A0A519W5L4-F1
#
_entry.id   AF-A0A519W5L4-F1
#
_cell.length_a   1.000
_cell.length_b   1.000
_cell.length_c   1.000
_cell.angle_alpha   90.00
_cell.angle_beta   90.00
_cell.angle_gamma   90.00
#
_symmetry.space_group_name_H-M   'P 1'
#
loop_
_entity.id
_entity.type
_entity.pdbx_description
1 polymer ?
#
loop_
_entity_poly.entity_id
_entity_poly.type
_entity_poly.pdbx_seq_one_letter_code
_entity_poly.pdbx_strand_id
1 'polypeptide(L)'
;MKFLKYLTAFLFISTTVHFNASAQKDSVVLENIISKSKRLIDEHPPEKVYLHFDKPYYTVGDTIWFKAYVTMEQNIPSLLSKIVYIDVINSKDSLVQSIKIPAVNSVAAGNIPIVTPNFQQGNYTISLVASDQHSGVHTVSFNVTVNANYVPFISAIS
;
A
#
# COMPACT_ATOMS: atom_id res chain seq x y z
N MET A 1 64.91 -48.45 7.38
CA MET A 1 64.19 -47.39 8.13
C MET A 1 64.07 -46.04 7.40
N LYS A 2 65.01 -45.64 6.51
CA LYS A 2 64.90 -44.37 5.76
C LYS A 2 63.80 -44.38 4.68
N PHE A 3 63.63 -45.50 3.96
CA PHE A 3 62.59 -45.67 2.93
C PHE A 3 61.15 -45.50 3.47
N LEU A 4 60.87 -46.04 4.66
CA LEU A 4 59.55 -45.92 5.29
C LEU A 4 59.18 -44.46 5.62
N LYS A 5 60.16 -43.60 5.90
CA LYS A 5 59.95 -42.16 6.13
C LYS A 5 59.56 -41.41 4.87
N TYR A 6 60.16 -41.77 3.73
CA TYR A 6 59.81 -41.18 2.43
C TYR A 6 58.43 -41.67 1.95
N LEU A 7 58.08 -42.92 2.23
CA LEU A 7 56.76 -43.47 1.92
C LEU A 7 55.64 -42.77 2.72
N THR A 8 55.85 -42.53 4.03
CA THR A 8 54.89 -41.80 4.85
C THR A 8 54.78 -40.32 4.45
N ALA A 9 55.89 -39.70 4.03
CA ALA A 9 55.87 -38.32 3.52
C ALA A 9 55.10 -38.21 2.19
N PHE A 10 55.25 -39.19 1.29
CA PHE A 10 54.51 -39.25 0.04
C PHE A 10 53.00 -39.46 0.26
N LEU A 11 52.62 -40.30 1.22
CA LEU A 11 51.22 -40.52 1.58
C LEU A 11 50.56 -39.24 2.12
N PHE A 12 51.26 -38.47 2.96
CA PHE A 12 50.79 -37.19 3.48
C PHE A 12 50.63 -36.11 2.39
N ILE A 13 51.53 -36.08 1.41
CA ILE A 13 51.46 -35.18 0.26
C ILE A 13 50.30 -35.53 -0.68
N SER A 14 50.00 -36.82 -0.85
CA SER A 14 48.85 -37.24 -1.67
C SER A 14 47.51 -36.81 -1.04
N THR A 15 47.39 -36.89 0.29
CA THR A 15 46.15 -36.49 0.99
C THR A 15 45.84 -34.99 0.94
N THR A 16 46.85 -34.13 0.74
CA THR A 16 46.62 -32.67 0.66
C THR A 16 46.17 -32.20 -0.72
N VAL A 17 46.35 -33.00 -1.77
CA VAL A 17 45.99 -32.65 -3.16
C VAL A 17 44.50 -32.92 -3.47
N HIS A 18 43.77 -33.63 -2.59
CA HIS A 18 42.37 -34.00 -2.80
C HIS A 18 41.33 -33.08 -2.15
N PHE A 19 41.72 -31.91 -1.62
CA PHE A 19 40.76 -30.91 -1.15
C PHE A 19 40.13 -30.14 -2.33
N ASN A 20 39.07 -30.71 -2.92
CA ASN A 20 38.19 -29.96 -3.81
C ASN A 20 37.39 -28.94 -2.97
N ALA A 21 37.82 -27.68 -2.97
CA ALA A 21 37.04 -26.58 -2.41
C ALA A 21 35.86 -26.27 -3.34
N SER A 22 34.65 -26.66 -2.94
CA SER A 22 33.42 -26.26 -3.65
C SER A 22 33.01 -24.86 -3.19
N ALA A 23 33.52 -23.84 -3.86
CA ALA A 23 33.22 -22.42 -3.58
C ALA A 23 32.36 -21.78 -4.68
N GLN A 24 31.26 -22.44 -5.09
CA GLN A 24 30.32 -21.87 -6.06
C GLN A 24 28.88 -22.32 -5.76
N LYS A 25 28.05 -21.42 -5.21
CA LYS A 25 26.64 -21.29 -5.63
C LYS A 25 25.90 -20.01 -5.20
N ASP A 26 26.58 -18.95 -4.77
CA ASP A 26 25.86 -17.72 -4.39
C ASP A 26 25.25 -17.00 -5.59
N SER A 27 25.93 -17.00 -6.76
CA SER A 27 25.45 -16.32 -7.97
C SER A 27 24.12 -16.89 -8.48
N VAL A 28 23.95 -18.21 -8.48
CA VAL A 28 22.70 -18.86 -8.95
C VAL A 28 21.53 -18.56 -8.01
N VAL A 29 21.78 -18.49 -6.70
CA VAL A 29 20.74 -18.12 -5.72
C VAL A 29 20.36 -16.65 -5.88
N LEU A 30 21.35 -15.77 -6.02
CA LEU A 30 21.14 -14.33 -6.22
C LEU A 30 20.39 -14.03 -7.52
N GLU A 31 20.77 -14.65 -8.64
CA GLU A 31 20.08 -14.51 -9.93
C GLU A 31 18.63 -14.98 -9.86
N ASN A 32 18.37 -16.07 -9.13
CA ASN A 32 17.00 -16.54 -8.88
C ASN A 32 16.18 -15.57 -8.03
N ILE A 33 16.79 -14.90 -7.05
CA ILE A 33 16.11 -13.88 -6.24
C ILE A 33 15.83 -12.64 -7.09
N ILE A 34 16.81 -12.16 -7.87
CA ILE A 34 16.67 -10.99 -8.74
C ILE A 34 15.60 -11.24 -9.80
N SER A 35 15.61 -12.39 -10.47
CA SER A 35 14.63 -12.72 -11.51
C SER A 35 13.21 -12.86 -10.95
N LYS A 36 13.04 -13.48 -9.78
CA LYS A 36 11.73 -13.52 -9.10
C LYS A 36 11.25 -12.14 -8.67
N SER A 37 12.13 -11.33 -8.10
CA SER A 37 11.81 -9.95 -7.71
C SER A 37 11.42 -9.10 -8.91
N LYS A 38 12.16 -9.21 -10.02
CA LYS A 38 11.84 -8.54 -11.27
C LYS A 38 10.47 -8.97 -11.80
N ARG A 39 10.18 -10.27 -11.83
CA ARG A 39 8.88 -10.77 -12.27
C ARG A 39 7.73 -10.23 -11.41
N LEU A 40 7.91 -10.13 -10.09
CA LEU A 40 6.89 -9.56 -9.21
C LEU A 40 6.60 -8.09 -9.55
N ILE A 41 7.63 -7.28 -9.80
CA ILE A 41 7.47 -5.87 -10.18
C ILE A 41 6.86 -5.74 -11.58
N ASP A 42 7.24 -6.61 -12.52
CA ASP A 42 6.72 -6.61 -13.89
C ASP A 42 5.23 -7.04 -13.92
N GLU A 43 4.81 -7.96 -13.03
CA GLU A 43 3.42 -8.43 -12.89
C GLU A 43 2.55 -7.46 -12.06
N HIS A 44 3.13 -6.78 -11.07
CA HIS A 44 2.46 -5.86 -10.14
C HIS A 44 3.23 -4.54 -10.08
N PRO A 45 3.16 -3.71 -11.13
CA PRO A 45 3.78 -2.40 -11.13
C PRO A 45 3.20 -1.53 -10.00
N PRO A 46 4.03 -0.67 -9.39
CA PRO A 46 3.60 0.16 -8.26
C PRO A 46 2.47 1.11 -8.68
N GLU A 47 1.34 1.03 -7.98
CA GLU A 47 0.18 1.90 -8.21
C GLU A 47 0.18 3.13 -7.28
N LYS A 48 -0.43 4.19 -7.77
CA LYS A 48 -0.72 5.44 -7.08
C LYS A 48 -2.20 5.76 -7.18
N VAL A 49 -2.78 6.21 -6.07
CA VAL A 49 -4.18 6.61 -6.00
C VAL A 49 -4.26 8.10 -5.72
N TYR A 50 -4.88 8.84 -6.64
CA TYR A 50 -5.18 10.25 -6.49
C TYR A 50 -6.65 10.43 -6.14
N LEU A 51 -6.96 11.41 -5.30
CA LEU A 51 -8.34 11.73 -4.90
C LEU A 51 -8.64 13.21 -5.15
N HIS A 52 -9.75 13.47 -5.81
CA HIS A 52 -10.29 14.80 -6.01
C HIS A 52 -11.67 14.92 -5.37
N PHE A 53 -11.87 16.03 -4.67
CA PHE A 53 -13.11 16.42 -4.02
C PHE A 53 -13.83 17.49 -4.82
N ASP A 54 -15.16 17.59 -4.66
CA ASP A 54 -15.93 18.69 -5.25
C ASP A 54 -15.70 20.04 -4.55
N LYS A 55 -15.35 20.03 -3.26
CA LYS A 55 -15.13 21.23 -2.45
C LYS A 55 -13.89 21.10 -1.55
N PRO A 56 -13.23 22.22 -1.22
CA PRO A 56 -12.11 22.22 -0.28
C PRO A 56 -12.54 22.12 1.20
N TYR A 57 -13.79 22.46 1.52
CA TYR A 57 -14.33 22.45 2.88
C TYR A 57 -15.79 21.97 2.89
N TYR A 58 -16.16 21.27 3.96
CA TYR A 58 -17.50 20.72 4.14
C TYR A 58 -18.06 21.00 5.53
N THR A 59 -19.39 21.00 5.64
CA THR A 59 -20.15 21.17 6.88
C THR A 59 -20.95 19.93 7.21
N VAL A 60 -21.38 19.78 8.47
CA VAL A 60 -22.33 18.70 8.83
C VAL A 60 -23.65 18.93 8.09
N GLY A 61 -24.17 17.88 7.48
CA GLY A 61 -25.29 17.90 6.55
C GLY A 61 -24.88 17.93 5.08
N ASP A 62 -23.62 18.27 4.75
CA ASP A 62 -23.11 18.18 3.38
C ASP A 62 -22.89 16.72 2.95
N THR A 63 -22.75 16.53 1.64
CA THR A 63 -22.26 15.29 1.05
C THR A 63 -20.96 15.58 0.32
N ILE A 64 -19.90 14.86 0.68
CA ILE A 64 -18.60 14.91 -0.02
C ILE A 64 -18.76 14.13 -1.31
N TRP A 65 -18.57 14.77 -2.46
CA TRP A 65 -18.49 14.07 -3.74
C TRP A 65 -17.03 13.96 -4.16
N PHE A 66 -16.63 12.80 -4.64
CA PHE A 66 -15.24 12.59 -5.01
C PHE A 66 -15.05 11.66 -6.20
N LYS A 67 -13.87 11.81 -6.83
CA LYS A 67 -13.32 10.88 -7.82
C LYS A 67 -11.92 10.49 -7.40
N ALA A 68 -11.67 9.19 -7.32
CA ALA A 68 -10.37 8.60 -7.18
C ALA A 68 -9.87 8.07 -8.53
N TYR A 69 -8.58 8.23 -8.79
CA TYR A 69 -7.90 7.79 -10.00
C TYR A 69 -6.76 6.86 -9.62
N VAL A 70 -6.74 5.67 -10.19
CA VAL A 70 -5.67 4.68 -9.99
C VAL A 70 -4.72 4.75 -11.18
N THR A 71 -3.45 4.99 -10.91
CA THR A 71 -2.42 5.17 -11.95
C THR A 71 -1.15 4.38 -11.61
N MET A 72 -0.35 4.06 -12.61
CA MET A 72 1.00 3.52 -12.46
C MET A 72 2.05 4.64 -12.63
N GLU A 73 3.30 4.26 -12.85
CA GLU A 73 4.36 5.19 -13.24
C GLU A 73 3.92 6.09 -14.40
N GLN A 74 4.43 7.32 -14.40
CA GLN A 74 4.13 8.34 -15.42
C GLN A 74 2.63 8.72 -15.53
N ASN A 75 1.87 8.52 -14.46
CA ASN A 75 0.42 8.83 -14.37
C ASN A 75 -0.43 8.07 -15.40
N ILE A 76 0.03 6.90 -15.84
CA ILE A 76 -0.71 6.05 -16.78
C ILE A 76 -1.87 5.38 -16.02
N PRO A 77 -3.11 5.41 -16.52
CA PRO A 77 -4.24 4.73 -15.88
C PRO A 77 -3.96 3.24 -15.64
N SER A 78 -4.20 2.76 -14.42
CA SER A 78 -4.02 1.35 -14.05
C SER A 78 -5.35 0.59 -14.02
N LEU A 79 -5.39 -0.57 -14.67
CA LEU A 79 -6.55 -1.47 -14.64
C LEU A 79 -6.36 -2.69 -13.73
N LEU A 80 -5.24 -2.75 -13.00
CA LEU A 80 -4.90 -3.87 -12.13
C LEU A 80 -5.81 -3.89 -10.89
N SER A 81 -5.85 -2.77 -10.16
CA SER A 81 -6.74 -2.62 -9.01
C SER A 81 -8.18 -2.30 -9.42
N LYS A 82 -9.11 -3.16 -9.00
CA LYS A 82 -10.55 -3.03 -9.28
C LYS A 82 -11.33 -2.40 -8.13
N ILE A 83 -10.72 -2.25 -6.96
CA ILE A 83 -11.36 -1.68 -5.78
C ILE A 83 -10.42 -0.65 -5.17
N VAL A 84 -10.97 0.50 -4.78
CA VAL A 84 -10.32 1.51 -3.96
C VAL A 84 -10.94 1.48 -2.57
N TYR A 85 -10.11 1.36 -1.56
CA TYR A 85 -10.45 1.43 -0.15
C TYR A 85 -10.22 2.86 0.33
N ILE A 86 -11.20 3.39 1.06
CA ILE A 86 -11.24 4.77 1.52
C ILE A 86 -11.60 4.74 3.00
N ASP A 87 -10.64 5.12 3.83
CA ASP A 87 -10.80 5.20 5.28
C ASP A 87 -10.82 6.66 5.70
N VAL A 88 -11.90 7.06 6.37
CA VAL A 88 -12.05 8.39 6.95
C VAL A 88 -11.67 8.30 8.43
N ILE A 89 -10.67 9.07 8.82
CA ILE A 89 -10.06 9.06 10.15
C ILE A 89 -10.30 10.44 10.77
N ASN A 90 -10.71 10.50 12.03
CA ASN A 90 -10.88 11.78 12.73
C ASN A 90 -9.55 12.30 13.31
N SER A 91 -9.58 13.50 13.90
CA SER A 91 -8.42 14.12 14.55
C SER A 91 -7.88 13.38 15.78
N LYS A 92 -8.56 12.34 16.26
CA LYS A 92 -8.13 11.47 17.36
C LYS A 92 -7.59 10.13 16.85
N ASP A 93 -7.20 10.07 15.58
CA ASP A 93 -6.74 8.86 14.87
C ASP A 93 -7.73 7.68 14.95
N SER A 94 -9.02 7.96 15.14
CA SER A 94 -10.06 6.94 15.17
C SER A 94 -10.72 6.81 13.80
N LEU A 95 -10.89 5.57 13.33
CA LEU A 95 -11.63 5.27 12.11
C LEU A 95 -13.11 5.66 12.30
N VAL A 96 -13.59 6.53 11.43
CA VAL A 96 -14.99 7.01 11.40
C VAL A 96 -15.81 6.16 10.44
N GLN A 97 -15.27 5.92 9.25
CA GLN A 97 -15.94 5.19 8.19
C GLN A 97 -14.92 4.56 7.24
N SER A 98 -15.20 3.35 6.78
CA SER A 98 -14.45 2.68 5.71
C SER A 98 -15.38 2.39 4.54
N ILE A 99 -14.94 2.70 3.33
CA ILE A 99 -15.73 2.58 2.10
C ILE A 99 -14.90 1.82 1.08
N LYS A 100 -15.53 0.88 0.38
CA LYS A 100 -14.92 0.15 -0.74
C LYS A 100 -15.66 0.53 -2.01
N ILE A 101 -14.93 1.05 -3.00
CA ILE A 101 -15.53 1.54 -4.24
C ILE A 101 -14.91 0.82 -5.43
N PRO A 102 -15.74 0.25 -6.33
CA PRO A 102 -15.22 -0.34 -7.55
C PRO A 102 -14.61 0.74 -8.45
N ALA A 103 -13.40 0.49 -8.92
CA ALA A 103 -12.75 1.28 -9.96
C ALA A 103 -13.11 0.71 -11.33
N VAL A 104 -13.71 1.54 -12.18
CA VAL A 104 -14.04 1.21 -13.57
C VAL A 104 -13.20 2.11 -14.46
N ASN A 105 -12.44 1.52 -15.39
CA ASN A 105 -11.50 2.25 -16.25
C ASN A 105 -10.55 3.14 -15.44
N SER A 106 -9.97 2.60 -14.36
CA SER A 106 -9.05 3.31 -13.46
C SER A 106 -9.67 4.46 -12.66
N VAL A 107 -10.99 4.62 -12.68
CA VAL A 107 -11.69 5.69 -11.96
C VAL A 107 -12.71 5.09 -11.00
N ALA A 108 -12.67 5.54 -9.75
CA ALA A 108 -13.67 5.23 -8.73
C ALA A 108 -14.37 6.52 -8.32
N ALA A 109 -15.70 6.58 -8.43
CA ALA A 109 -16.48 7.75 -8.05
C ALA A 109 -17.45 7.39 -6.93
N GLY A 110 -17.64 8.30 -5.99
CA GLY A 110 -18.48 8.05 -4.82
C GLY A 110 -18.83 9.30 -4.05
N ASN A 111 -19.51 9.08 -2.93
CA ASN A 111 -19.87 10.13 -2.01
C ASN A 111 -19.85 9.68 -0.54
N ILE A 112 -19.66 10.64 0.36
CA ILE A 112 -19.69 10.44 1.81
C ILE A 112 -20.61 11.48 2.44
N PRO A 113 -21.81 11.08 2.91
CA PRO A 113 -22.68 11.98 3.66
C PRO A 113 -22.10 12.31 5.03
N ILE A 114 -21.95 13.60 5.36
CA ILE A 114 -21.43 14.07 6.65
C ILE A 114 -22.60 14.21 7.63
N VAL A 115 -22.96 13.09 8.26
CA VAL A 115 -24.12 13.01 9.15
C VAL A 115 -23.74 12.78 10.61
N THR A 116 -24.46 13.41 11.53
CA THR A 116 -24.36 13.14 12.97
C THR A 116 -25.00 11.78 13.32
N PRO A 117 -24.50 11.06 14.32
CA PRO A 117 -23.43 11.45 15.26
C PRO A 117 -22.01 11.08 14.79
N ASN A 118 -21.87 10.39 13.66
CA ASN A 118 -20.57 9.86 13.18
C ASN A 118 -19.57 10.96 12.85
N PHE A 119 -20.06 12.07 12.29
CA PHE A 119 -19.26 13.25 11.99
C PHE A 119 -19.58 14.38 12.98
N GLN A 120 -18.56 14.79 13.72
CA GLN A 120 -18.54 15.95 14.62
C GLN A 120 -17.61 17.05 14.10
N GLN A 121 -17.63 18.22 14.74
CA GLN A 121 -16.70 19.30 14.40
C GLN A 121 -15.26 18.86 14.60
N GLY A 122 -14.44 18.95 13.55
CA GLY A 122 -13.02 18.61 13.62
C GLY A 122 -12.39 18.34 12.26
N ASN A 123 -11.09 18.06 12.28
CA ASN A 123 -10.33 17.75 11.09
C ASN A 123 -10.40 16.24 10.81
N TYR A 124 -10.44 15.86 9.53
CA TYR A 124 -10.55 14.47 9.11
C TYR A 124 -9.50 14.15 8.05
N THR A 125 -8.93 12.97 8.09
CA THR A 125 -7.98 12.51 7.08
C THR A 125 -8.61 11.40 6.27
N ILE A 126 -8.50 11.45 4.94
CA ILE A 126 -8.83 10.31 4.08
C ILE A 126 -7.55 9.55 3.77
N SER A 127 -7.53 8.29 4.15
CA SER A 127 -6.53 7.33 3.72
C SER A 127 -7.09 6.50 2.57
N LEU A 128 -6.30 6.32 1.52
CA LEU A 128 -6.69 5.71 0.26
C LEU A 128 -5.72 4.58 -0.08
N VAL A 129 -6.26 3.42 -0.39
CA VAL A 129 -5.44 2.25 -0.78
C VAL A 129 -6.13 1.53 -1.94
N ALA A 130 -5.38 1.18 -2.99
CA ALA A 130 -5.90 0.33 -4.05
C ALA A 130 -5.96 -1.13 -3.58
N SER A 131 -6.72 -1.99 -4.25
CA SER A 131 -6.89 -3.39 -3.83
C SER A 131 -5.62 -4.23 -3.87
N ASP A 132 -4.65 -3.86 -4.70
CA ASP A 132 -3.36 -4.51 -4.70
C ASP A 132 -2.60 -4.22 -3.40
N GLN A 133 -2.16 -5.29 -2.72
CA GLN A 133 -1.38 -5.19 -1.48
C GLN A 133 0.02 -4.58 -1.68
N HIS A 134 0.46 -4.44 -2.94
CA HIS A 134 1.71 -3.77 -3.32
C HIS A 134 1.53 -2.28 -3.65
N SER A 135 0.28 -1.80 -3.76
CA SER A 135 0.02 -0.37 -3.88
C SER A 135 0.48 0.33 -2.59
N GLY A 136 1.26 1.40 -2.74
CA GLY A 136 1.57 2.27 -1.61
C GLY A 136 0.28 2.82 -0.99
N VAL A 137 0.26 3.02 0.33
CA VAL A 137 -0.81 3.78 1.01
C VAL A 137 -0.66 5.24 0.64
N HIS A 138 -1.71 5.85 0.09
CA HIS A 138 -1.73 7.28 -0.23
C HIS A 138 -2.70 7.97 0.73
N THR A 139 -2.30 9.11 1.28
CA THR A 139 -3.09 9.84 2.28
C THR A 139 -3.38 11.24 1.78
N VAL A 140 -4.66 11.65 1.85
CA VAL A 140 -5.13 13.00 1.51
C VAL A 140 -5.96 13.53 2.68
N SER A 141 -5.52 14.61 3.31
CA SER A 141 -6.23 15.24 4.44
C SER A 141 -7.21 16.33 3.98
N PHE A 142 -8.33 16.49 4.68
CA PHE A 142 -9.34 17.53 4.42
C PHE A 142 -9.91 18.07 5.75
N ASN A 143 -10.51 19.26 5.75
CA ASN A 143 -11.08 19.83 6.99
C ASN A 143 -12.61 19.89 6.91
N VAL A 144 -13.28 19.32 7.91
CA VAL A 144 -14.74 19.43 8.06
C VAL A 144 -15.04 20.50 9.10
N THR A 145 -15.61 21.60 8.66
CA THR A 145 -16.02 22.69 9.54
C THR A 145 -17.50 22.56 9.84
N VAL A 146 -17.86 22.19 11.07
CA VAL A 146 -19.27 22.26 11.48
C VAL A 146 -19.61 23.72 11.75
N ASN A 147 -20.56 24.26 10.99
CA ASN A 147 -21.13 25.55 11.29
C ASN A 147 -21.95 25.42 12.59
N ALA A 148 -21.65 26.26 13.59
CA ALA A 148 -22.26 26.23 14.92
C ALA A 148 -23.80 26.43 14.92
N ASN A 149 -24.41 26.71 13.76
CA ASN A 149 -25.84 26.93 13.61
C ASN A 149 -26.66 25.67 13.31
N TYR A 150 -26.04 24.48 13.18
CA TYR A 150 -26.79 23.23 13.04
C TYR A 150 -27.27 22.72 14.41
N VAL A 151 -28.28 23.40 14.97
CA VAL A 151 -29.11 22.81 16.04
C VAL A 151 -30.00 21.78 15.36
N PRO A 152 -29.91 20.48 15.67
CA PRO A 152 -30.89 19.54 15.18
C PRO A 152 -32.24 19.99 15.75
N PHE A 153 -33.15 20.44 14.89
CA PHE A 153 -34.55 20.64 15.26
C PHE A 153 -35.11 19.27 15.62
N ILE A 154 -34.93 18.87 16.88
CA ILE A 154 -35.78 17.85 17.48
C ILE A 154 -37.14 18.53 17.58
N SER A 155 -38.01 18.27 16.60
CA SER A 155 -39.43 18.53 16.75
C SER A 155 -39.92 17.66 17.91
N ALA A 156 -39.98 18.23 19.10
CA ALA A 156 -40.78 17.70 20.19
C ALA A 156 -42.23 17.73 19.71
N ILE A 157 -42.75 16.57 19.31
CA ILE A 157 -44.18 16.37 19.14
C ILE A 157 -44.72 16.02 20.53
N SER A 158 -45.48 16.97 21.08
CA SER A 158 -46.44 16.78 22.16
C SER A 158 -47.58 15.86 21.73
#